data_AF-A0A8R1IEZ7-F1
#
_entry.id   AF-A0A8R1IEZ7-F1
#
_cell.length_a   1.000
_cell.length_b   1.000
_cell.length_c   1.000
_cell.angle_alpha   90.00
_cell.angle_beta   90.00
_cell.angle_gamma   90.00
#
_symmetry.space_group_name_H-M   'P 1'
#
loop_
_entity.id
_entity.type
_entity.pdbx_description
1 polymer ?
#
loop_
_entity_poly.entity_id
_entity_poly.type
_entity_poly.pdbx_seq_one_letter_code
_entity_poly.pdbx_strand_id
1 'polypeptide(L)'
;MIILLHFHLKNPVMWGKKKYKDVQFYTEVGEITTDLGKYHHMQDRDDMQSEQQEREMRRRLNAAFNGFCEKVTRLTNEQFDFDTPFSDLGFYGVPYRSSTMLKPTSSCVVNLTEWVGFGFNLFTNG
;
A
#
# COMPACT_ATOMS: atom_id res chain seq x y z
N MET A 1 8.99 -2.12 -3.77
CA MET A 1 7.51 -2.23 -3.77
C MET A 1 7.01 -1.97 -2.34
N ILE A 2 5.78 -1.50 -2.12
CA ILE A 2 5.24 -1.36 -0.75
C ILE A 2 3.94 -2.14 -0.58
N ILE A 3 3.69 -2.62 0.63
CA ILE A 3 2.40 -3.12 1.11
C ILE A 3 1.95 -2.19 2.24
N LEU A 4 0.69 -1.76 2.22
CA LEU A 4 0.21 -0.73 3.13
C LEU A 4 -1.22 -0.98 3.61
N LEU A 5 -1.54 -0.42 4.78
CA LEU A 5 -2.89 -0.19 5.29
C LEU A 5 -3.09 1.31 5.43
N HIS A 6 -4.20 1.81 4.90
CA HIS A 6 -4.54 3.22 4.96
C HIS A 6 -5.86 3.42 5.72
N PHE A 7 -5.84 4.32 6.70
CA PHE A 7 -7.00 4.69 7.49
C PHE A 7 -7.34 6.16 7.23
N HIS A 8 -8.47 6.38 6.57
CA HIS A 8 -9.08 7.69 6.48
C HIS A 8 -10.05 7.89 7.65
N LEU A 9 -9.69 8.77 8.59
CA LEU A 9 -10.43 8.95 9.83
C LEU A 9 -11.61 9.91 9.65
N LYS A 10 -12.76 9.57 10.26
CA LYS A 10 -13.92 10.48 10.32
C LYS A 10 -13.57 11.78 11.05
N ASN A 11 -12.88 11.66 12.19
CA ASN A 11 -12.41 12.77 13.00
C ASN A 11 -10.87 12.75 13.03
N PRO A 12 -10.19 13.89 12.78
CA PRO A 12 -8.73 13.94 12.84
C PRO A 12 -8.20 13.65 14.25
N VAL A 13 -7.08 12.93 14.32
CA VAL A 13 -6.34 12.69 15.56
C VAL A 13 -5.19 13.68 15.71
N MET A 14 -4.89 14.08 16.94
CA MET A 14 -3.77 14.96 17.24
C MET A 14 -2.49 14.13 17.45
N TRP A 15 -1.41 14.49 16.76
CA TRP A 15 -0.07 13.97 17.05
C TRP A 15 0.92 15.13 17.13
N GLY A 16 1.47 15.35 18.32
CA GLY A 16 2.22 16.57 18.63
C GLY A 16 1.35 17.82 18.47
N LYS A 17 1.75 18.73 17.57
CA LYS A 17 1.03 20.00 17.31
C LYS A 17 0.17 19.98 16.05
N LYS A 18 0.08 18.84 15.34
CA LYS A 18 -0.63 18.73 14.06
C LYS A 18 -1.81 17.75 14.16
N LYS A 19 -2.86 18.03 13.40
CA LYS A 19 -4.01 17.14 13.18
C LYS A 19 -3.76 16.27 11.96
N TYR A 20 -4.04 14.98 12.09
CA TYR A 20 -3.90 14.00 11.02
C TYR A 20 -5.25 13.32 10.78
N LYS A 21 -5.71 13.38 9.53
CA LYS A 21 -6.94 12.70 9.09
C LYS A 21 -6.62 11.37 8.42
N ASP A 22 -5.49 11.31 7.72
CA ASP A 22 -5.01 10.12 7.04
C ASP A 22 -3.83 9.52 7.83
N VAL A 23 -3.92 8.23 8.14
CA VAL A 23 -2.85 7.48 8.82
C VAL A 23 -2.56 6.22 8.00
N GLN A 24 -1.29 6.02 7.67
CA GLN A 24 -0.85 4.91 6.84
C GLN A 24 0.25 4.11 7.53
N PHE A 25 0.12 2.79 7.51
CA PHE A 25 1.14 1.85 7.93
C PHE A 25 1.61 1.12 6.69
N TYR A 26 2.92 1.10 6.44
CA TYR A 26 3.45 0.42 5.27
C TYR A 26 4.73 -0.35 5.60
N THR A 27 5.05 -1.29 4.74
CA THR A 27 6.31 -2.03 4.75
C THR A 27 6.82 -2.12 3.34
N GLU A 28 8.12 -1.90 3.19
CA GLU A 28 8.81 -2.02 1.92
C GLU A 28 9.16 -3.49 1.65
N VAL A 29 8.99 -3.89 0.39
CA VAL A 29 9.31 -5.22 -0.12
C VAL A 29 10.34 -5.06 -1.24
N GLY A 30 11.42 -5.80 -1.11
CA GLY A 30 12.59 -5.75 -2.00
C GLY A 30 13.86 -5.31 -1.26
N GLU A 31 15.01 -5.70 -1.80
CA GLU A 31 16.34 -5.34 -1.28
C GLU A 31 16.97 -4.29 -2.23
N ILE A 32 17.65 -3.28 -1.69
CA ILE A 32 18.47 -2.35 -2.48
C ILE A 32 19.80 -3.06 -2.75
N THR A 33 19.84 -4.02 -3.68
CA THR A 33 21.09 -4.67 -4.07
C THR A 33 21.87 -3.75 -5.00
N THR A 34 22.82 -2.99 -4.44
CA THR A 34 23.80 -2.23 -5.22
C THR A 34 25.12 -2.97 -5.22
N ASP A 35 25.17 -4.18 -5.80
CA ASP A 35 26.43 -4.90 -5.97
C ASP A 35 26.99 -4.65 -7.38
N LEU A 36 27.86 -3.65 -7.47
CA LEU A 36 28.70 -3.35 -8.63
C LEU A 36 29.86 -4.37 -8.70
N GLY A 37 29.57 -5.64 -8.98
CA GLY A 37 30.56 -6.72 -8.99
C GLY A 37 30.39 -7.70 -10.16
N LYS A 38 31.27 -7.60 -11.16
CA LYS A 38 31.26 -8.37 -12.42
C LYS A 38 31.51 -9.89 -12.20
N TYR A 39 30.48 -10.75 -12.35
CA TYR A 39 30.66 -12.20 -12.62
C TYR A 39 29.51 -12.78 -13.46
N HIS A 40 29.72 -12.90 -14.77
CA HIS A 40 28.68 -13.09 -15.80
C HIS A 40 28.17 -14.53 -16.02
N HIS A 41 28.60 -15.52 -15.21
CA HIS A 41 28.27 -16.95 -15.43
C HIS A 41 27.66 -17.68 -14.20
N MET A 42 27.55 -17.03 -13.04
CA MET A 42 26.82 -17.56 -11.87
C MET A 42 25.49 -16.84 -11.61
N GLN A 43 25.18 -15.82 -12.42
CA GLN A 43 24.08 -14.87 -12.20
C GLN A 43 22.69 -15.50 -12.35
N ASP A 44 22.46 -16.38 -13.32
CA ASP A 44 21.14 -16.96 -13.56
C ASP A 44 20.59 -17.79 -12.36
N ARG A 45 21.47 -18.45 -11.59
CA ARG A 45 21.05 -19.24 -10.42
C ARG A 45 20.78 -18.37 -9.19
N ASP A 46 21.50 -17.27 -9.03
CA ASP A 46 21.31 -16.33 -7.93
C ASP A 46 20.12 -15.39 -8.21
N ASP A 47 19.92 -15.00 -9.47
CA ASP A 47 18.77 -14.22 -9.92
C ASP A 47 17.46 -15.01 -9.73
N MET A 48 17.44 -16.30 -10.07
CA MET A 48 16.27 -17.15 -9.85
C MET A 48 15.94 -17.34 -8.35
N GLN A 49 16.97 -17.47 -7.51
CA GLN A 49 16.81 -17.61 -6.06
C GLN A 49 16.31 -16.31 -5.42
N SER A 50 16.89 -15.17 -5.80
CA SER A 50 16.48 -13.86 -5.27
C SER A 50 15.06 -13.51 -5.68
N GLU A 51 14.66 -13.76 -6.93
CA GLU A 51 13.27 -13.56 -7.38
C GLU A 51 12.29 -14.44 -6.58
N GLN A 52 12.67 -15.68 -6.28
CA GLN A 52 11.85 -16.57 -5.49
C GLN A 52 11.71 -16.09 -4.02
N GLN A 53 12.80 -15.63 -3.40
CA GLN A 53 12.78 -15.05 -2.06
C GLN A 53 11.88 -13.79 -1.99
N GLU A 54 11.95 -12.91 -3.00
CA GLU A 54 11.09 -11.73 -3.07
C GLU A 54 9.61 -12.12 -3.18
N ARG A 55 9.30 -13.10 -4.04
CA ARG A 55 7.93 -13.63 -4.20
C ARG A 55 7.41 -14.24 -2.89
N GLU A 56 8.24 -14.99 -2.18
CA GLU A 56 7.89 -15.57 -0.88
C GLU A 56 7.68 -14.50 0.20
N MET A 57 8.56 -13.50 0.27
CA MET A 57 8.43 -12.36 1.18
C MET A 57 7.14 -11.59 0.90
N ARG A 58 6.84 -11.29 -0.36
CA ARG A 58 5.58 -10.65 -0.78
C ARG A 58 4.36 -11.47 -0.35
N ARG A 59 4.37 -12.79 -0.60
CA ARG A 59 3.27 -13.68 -0.20
C ARG A 59 3.07 -13.68 1.32
N ARG A 60 4.16 -13.76 2.09
CA ARG A 60 4.12 -13.75 3.55
C ARG A 60 3.56 -12.45 4.10
N LEU A 61 4.00 -11.31 3.55
CA LEU A 61 3.49 -10.00 3.95
C LEU A 61 2.02 -9.81 3.59
N ASN A 62 1.61 -10.19 2.36
CA ASN A 62 0.20 -10.16 1.98
C ASN A 62 -0.67 -11.01 2.92
N ALA A 63 -0.21 -12.23 3.25
CA ALA A 63 -0.93 -13.09 4.18
C ALA A 63 -1.02 -12.48 5.59
N ALA A 64 0.03 -11.84 6.08
CA ALA A 64 0.04 -11.17 7.38
C ALA A 64 -0.92 -9.97 7.41
N PHE A 65 -0.94 -9.15 6.36
CA PHE A 65 -1.84 -7.99 6.24
C PHE A 65 -3.30 -8.43 6.10
N ASN A 66 -3.58 -9.44 5.28
CA ASN A 66 -4.94 -9.99 5.16
C ASN A 66 -5.42 -10.58 6.48
N GLY A 67 -4.58 -11.38 7.16
CA GLY A 67 -4.92 -11.94 8.47
C GLY A 67 -5.12 -10.88 9.55
N PHE A 68 -4.41 -9.75 9.48
CA PHE A 68 -4.69 -8.58 10.33
C PHE A 68 -6.08 -8.00 10.03
N CYS A 69 -6.40 -7.77 8.75
CA CYS A 69 -7.69 -7.22 8.33
C CYS A 69 -8.84 -8.11 8.82
N GLU A 70 -8.78 -9.41 8.54
CA GLU A 70 -9.78 -10.40 8.99
C GLU A 70 -9.96 -10.40 10.51
N LYS A 71 -8.85 -10.33 11.27
CA LYS A 71 -8.89 -10.28 12.73
C LYS A 71 -9.58 -9.01 13.23
N VAL A 72 -9.30 -7.86 12.62
CA VAL A 72 -9.93 -6.59 12.97
C VAL A 72 -11.43 -6.64 12.64
N THR A 73 -11.81 -7.05 11.44
CA THR A 73 -13.22 -7.21 11.04
C THR A 73 -13.97 -8.08 12.05
N ARG A 74 -13.40 -9.22 12.44
CA ARG A 74 -13.99 -10.11 13.45
C ARG A 74 -14.11 -9.45 14.83
N LEU A 75 -13.07 -8.75 15.31
CA LEU A 75 -13.09 -8.08 16.61
C LEU A 75 -14.10 -6.91 16.65
N THR A 76 -14.37 -6.31 15.49
CA THR A 76 -15.38 -5.26 15.34
C THR A 76 -16.79 -5.76 15.07
N ASN A 77 -17.03 -7.08 15.11
CA ASN A 77 -18.31 -7.68 14.74
C ASN A 77 -18.82 -7.18 13.37
N GLU A 78 -17.94 -7.18 12.36
CA GLU A 78 -18.25 -6.78 10.98
C GLU A 78 -18.71 -5.32 10.82
N GLN A 79 -18.56 -4.48 11.85
CA GLN A 79 -18.83 -3.03 11.77
C GLN A 79 -17.79 -2.28 10.95
N PHE A 80 -16.61 -2.87 10.75
CA PHE A 80 -15.49 -2.30 10.03
C PHE A 80 -15.01 -3.28 8.97
N ASP A 81 -14.83 -2.80 7.74
CA ASP A 81 -14.33 -3.58 6.62
C ASP A 81 -13.18 -2.85 5.90
N PHE A 82 -12.31 -3.61 5.25
CA PHE A 82 -11.16 -3.11 4.52
C PHE A 82 -11.39 -3.22 3.01
N ASP A 83 -11.41 -2.08 2.35
CA ASP A 83 -11.48 -2.03 0.88
C ASP A 83 -10.13 -2.38 0.25
N THR A 84 -10.18 -3.15 -0.84
CA THR A 84 -9.00 -3.45 -1.68
C THR A 84 -9.10 -2.70 -3.02
N PRO A 85 -8.07 -1.94 -3.43
CA PRO A 85 -8.08 -1.26 -4.73
C PRO A 85 -8.09 -2.24 -5.91
N PHE A 86 -8.95 -1.98 -6.88
CA PHE A 86 -9.05 -2.74 -8.13
C PHE A 86 -7.90 -2.35 -9.06
N SER A 87 -6.82 -3.15 -9.05
CA SER A 87 -5.61 -2.81 -9.83
C SER A 87 -5.84 -2.77 -11.34
N ASP A 88 -6.74 -3.60 -11.87
CA ASP A 88 -7.05 -3.66 -13.31
C ASP A 88 -7.89 -2.49 -13.81
N LEU A 89 -8.52 -1.76 -12.88
CA LEU A 89 -9.31 -0.56 -13.17
C LEU A 89 -8.51 0.74 -12.92
N GLY A 90 -7.20 0.62 -12.71
CA GLY A 90 -6.32 1.75 -12.50
C GLY A 90 -6.22 2.64 -13.74
N PHE A 91 -6.17 3.95 -13.53
CA PHE A 91 -5.96 4.93 -14.60
C PHE A 91 -5.03 6.05 -14.14
N TYR A 92 -4.29 6.63 -15.08
CA TYR A 92 -3.44 7.78 -14.78
C TYR A 92 -4.27 9.05 -14.69
N GLY A 93 -4.01 9.85 -13.66
CA GLY A 93 -4.63 11.15 -13.45
C GLY A 93 -3.70 12.11 -12.72
N VAL A 94 -4.08 13.39 -12.64
CA VAL A 94 -3.32 14.43 -11.95
C VAL A 94 -4.18 14.98 -10.81
N PRO A 95 -4.31 14.25 -9.68
CA PRO A 95 -5.09 14.74 -8.53
C PRO A 95 -4.45 15.95 -7.85
N TYR A 96 -3.14 16.15 -8.05
CA TYR A 96 -2.40 17.29 -7.50
C TYR A 96 -1.48 17.94 -8.55
N ARG A 97 -0.17 17.67 -8.50
CA ARG A 97 0.84 18.30 -9.38
C ARG A 97 1.59 17.34 -10.29
N SER A 98 1.43 16.04 -10.09
CA SER A 98 2.07 14.98 -10.87
C SER A 98 1.03 14.00 -11.38
N SER A 99 1.32 13.42 -12.54
CA SER A 99 0.59 12.26 -13.05
C SER A 99 0.89 11.07 -12.16
N THR A 100 -0.17 10.45 -11.64
CA THR A 100 -0.08 9.30 -10.74
C THR A 100 -1.14 8.27 -11.09
N MET A 101 -0.92 7.02 -10.68
CA MET A 101 -1.87 5.93 -10.88
C MET A 101 -2.97 6.00 -9.81
N LEU A 102 -4.18 6.37 -10.23
CA LEU A 102 -5.37 6.31 -9.41
C LEU A 102 -6.00 4.93 -9.52
N LYS A 103 -6.44 4.36 -8.41
CA LYS A 103 -7.13 3.07 -8.37
C LYS A 103 -8.48 3.21 -7.66
N PRO A 104 -9.59 2.75 -8.26
CA PRO A 104 -10.86 2.71 -7.56
C PRO A 104 -10.88 1.58 -6.53
N THR A 105 -11.62 1.78 -5.46
CA THR A 105 -12.11 0.76 -4.52
C THR A 105 -13.63 0.69 -4.64
N SER A 106 -14.29 -0.07 -3.76
CA SER A 106 -15.75 -0.12 -3.67
C SER A 106 -16.39 1.24 -3.39
N SER A 107 -15.67 2.14 -2.69
CA SER A 107 -16.22 3.37 -2.13
C SER A 107 -15.49 4.65 -2.53
N CYS A 108 -14.22 4.56 -2.95
CA CYS A 108 -13.40 5.74 -3.23
C CYS A 108 -12.44 5.50 -4.40
N VAL A 109 -11.82 6.59 -4.88
CA VAL A 109 -10.70 6.52 -5.83
C VAL A 109 -9.46 7.01 -5.08
N VAL A 110 -8.42 6.18 -5.04
CA VAL A 110 -7.26 6.40 -4.18
C VAL A 110 -5.95 6.41 -4.94
N ASN A 111 -5.00 7.18 -4.44
CA ASN A 111 -3.56 7.00 -4.68
C ASN A 111 -2.88 6.95 -3.32
N LEU A 112 -2.37 5.77 -2.96
CA LEU A 112 -1.79 5.48 -1.64
C LEU A 112 -0.29 5.16 -1.72
N THR A 113 0.24 5.02 -2.94
CA THR A 113 1.63 4.63 -3.20
C THR A 113 2.59 5.80 -3.18
N GLU A 114 2.10 7.00 -3.49
CA GLU A 114 2.87 8.22 -3.36
C GLU A 114 2.55 8.87 -2.01
N TRP A 115 3.59 9.32 -1.30
CA TRP A 115 3.40 10.12 -0.09
C TRP A 115 2.90 11.50 -0.51
N VAL A 116 1.60 11.67 -0.62
CA VAL A 116 0.97 12.99 -0.72
C VAL A 116 0.59 13.38 0.69
N GLY A 117 1.38 14.27 1.31
CA GLY A 117 0.96 14.90 2.56
C GLY A 117 -0.41 15.55 2.32
N PHE A 118 -1.45 14.99 2.94
CA PHE A 118 -2.89 15.25 2.78
C PHE A 118 -3.62 14.42 1.71
N GLY A 119 -4.42 13.44 2.16
CA GLY A 119 -5.41 12.73 1.35
C GLY A 119 -6.72 13.52 1.25
N PHE A 120 -7.32 13.54 0.05
CA PHE A 120 -8.63 14.13 -0.20
C PHE A 120 -9.64 13.01 -0.50
N ASN A 121 -10.85 13.09 0.09
CA ASN A 121 -11.99 12.27 -0.28
C ASN A 121 -12.56 12.76 -1.62
N LEU A 122 -12.52 11.94 -2.66
CA LEU A 122 -13.56 12.01 -3.69
C LEU A 122 -14.77 11.24 -3.13
N PHE A 123 -15.92 11.91 -3.05
CA PHE A 123 -17.18 11.51 -2.39
C PHE A 123 -17.34 11.93 -0.92
N THR A 124 -17.60 13.23 -0.71
CA THR A 124 -18.67 13.64 0.20
C THR A 124 -19.91 13.89 -0.66
N ASN A 125 -20.75 12.86 -0.84
CA ASN A 125 -22.17 13.15 -1.04
C ASN A 125 -22.72 13.61 0.31
N GLY A 126 -23.58 14.63 0.28
CA GLY A 126 -24.09 15.35 1.45
C GLY A 126 -24.91 14.51 2.42
#